data_AF-W1VHC3-F1
#
_entry.id   AF-W1VHC3-F1
#
_cell.length_a   1.000
_cell.length_b   1.000
_cell.length_c   1.000
_cell.angle_alpha   90.00
_cell.angle_beta   90.00
_cell.angle_gamma   90.00
#
_symmetry.space_group_name_H-M   'P 1'
#
loop_
_entity.id
_entity.type
_entity.pdbx_description
1 polymer ?
#
loop_
_entity_poly.entity_id
_entity_poly.type
_entity_poly.pdbx_seq_one_letter_code
_entity_poly.pdbx_strand_id
1 'polypeptide(L)'
;MPQKRNPFATMKTAVGARVVTGATASLLMSPPAAHERDHRQLEIERDTLPRVLVTLGGAQAKLLGLLGRLHVNEEALRKGAELEGPLLLTEHVLMQLAPAIGHEKAHDVLQEYVTQYQRTGVSLREYLESRPDTRETVAGIDLEAATDPRSYLGLAREVAEF
;
A
#
# COMPACT_ATOMS: atom_id res chain seq x y z
N MET A 1 -2.43 -28.35 8.41
CA MET A 1 -2.60 -27.72 9.74
C MET A 1 -3.33 -26.40 9.56
N PRO A 2 -4.36 -26.10 10.35
CA PRO A 2 -5.19 -24.89 10.20
C PRO A 2 -4.40 -23.58 10.15
N GLN A 3 -3.32 -23.49 10.93
CA GLN A 3 -2.42 -22.33 11.00
C GLN A 3 -1.41 -22.24 9.84
N LYS A 4 -1.16 -23.33 9.10
CA LYS A 4 -0.14 -23.37 8.03
C LYS A 4 -0.77 -23.01 6.68
N ARG A 5 -1.17 -21.75 6.53
CA ARG A 5 -1.76 -21.19 5.30
C ARG A 5 -0.67 -20.52 4.46
N ASN A 6 0.10 -21.32 3.73
CA ASN A 6 1.18 -20.81 2.90
C ASN A 6 0.66 -20.19 1.60
N PRO A 7 1.13 -18.99 1.20
CA PRO A 7 0.66 -18.33 -0.02
C PRO A 7 1.36 -18.88 -1.29
N PHE A 8 1.20 -20.17 -1.58
CA PHE A 8 1.89 -20.84 -2.70
C PHE A 8 1.57 -20.25 -4.08
N ALA A 9 0.35 -19.76 -4.29
CA ALA A 9 -0.02 -19.16 -5.57
C ALA A 9 0.77 -17.87 -5.84
N THR A 10 0.85 -16.95 -4.87
CA THR A 10 1.63 -15.70 -5.03
C THR A 10 3.13 -15.99 -5.09
N MET A 11 3.64 -16.91 -4.26
CA MET A 11 5.06 -17.33 -4.32
C MET A 11 5.44 -17.87 -5.70
N LYS A 12 4.65 -18.79 -6.26
CA LYS A 12 4.92 -19.35 -7.61
C LYS A 12 4.76 -18.31 -8.71
N THR A 13 3.83 -17.37 -8.56
CA THR A 13 3.63 -16.26 -9.51
C THR A 13 4.87 -15.35 -9.52
N ALA A 14 5.37 -14.97 -8.33
CA ALA A 14 6.58 -14.16 -8.20
C ALA A 14 7.83 -14.86 -8.73
N VAL A 15 7.97 -16.18 -8.49
CA VAL A 15 9.05 -16.98 -9.09
C VAL A 15 8.95 -16.98 -10.62
N GLY A 16 7.75 -17.21 -11.17
CA GLY A 16 7.53 -17.18 -12.62
C GLY A 16 7.92 -15.84 -13.24
N ALA A 17 7.54 -14.72 -12.62
CA ALA A 17 7.93 -13.39 -13.06
C ALA A 17 9.46 -13.23 -13.11
N ARG A 18 10.18 -13.62 -12.06
CA ARG A 18 11.66 -13.53 -12.01
C ARG A 18 12.34 -14.42 -13.05
N VAL A 19 11.83 -15.64 -13.26
CA VAL A 19 12.36 -16.55 -14.29
C VAL A 19 12.16 -15.98 -15.69
N VAL A 20 10.99 -15.39 -15.96
CA VAL A 20 10.71 -14.71 -17.23
C VAL A 20 11.65 -13.52 -17.44
N THR A 21 11.85 -12.68 -16.42
CA THR A 21 12.80 -11.55 -16.50
C THR A 21 14.21 -12.04 -16.83
N GLY A 22 14.71 -13.07 -16.13
CA GLY A 22 16.03 -13.63 -16.39
C GLY A 22 16.17 -14.23 -17.79
N ALA A 23 15.16 -14.98 -18.26
CA ALA A 23 15.16 -15.55 -19.60
C ALA A 23 15.13 -14.46 -20.69
N THR A 24 14.35 -13.40 -20.50
CA THR A 24 14.22 -12.29 -21.46
C THR A 24 15.54 -11.54 -21.66
N ALA A 25 16.45 -11.56 -20.68
CA ALA A 25 17.78 -10.95 -20.81
C ALA A 25 18.56 -11.55 -22.00
N SER A 26 18.47 -12.85 -22.26
CA SER A 26 19.14 -13.50 -23.40
C SER A 26 18.62 -13.00 -24.76
N LEU A 27 17.33 -12.66 -24.84
CA LEU A 27 16.73 -12.05 -26.04
C LEU A 27 17.23 -10.61 -26.21
N LEU A 28 17.28 -9.83 -25.12
CA LEU A 28 17.73 -8.43 -25.17
C LEU A 28 19.23 -8.29 -25.47
N MET A 29 20.04 -9.27 -25.07
CA MET A 29 21.47 -9.31 -25.37
C MET A 29 21.79 -9.88 -26.75
N SER A 30 20.80 -10.38 -27.49
CA SER A 30 21.02 -10.89 -28.85
C SER A 30 21.22 -9.72 -29.81
N PRO A 31 22.36 -9.66 -30.54
CA PRO A 31 22.57 -8.62 -31.53
C PRO A 31 21.55 -8.76 -32.68
N PRO A 32 21.27 -7.66 -33.43
CA PRO A 32 20.50 -7.75 -34.66
C PRO A 32 21.09 -8.80 -35.62
N ALA A 33 20.22 -9.46 -36.39
CA ALA A 33 20.66 -10.44 -37.38
C ALA A 33 21.71 -9.85 -38.32
N ALA A 34 22.83 -10.56 -38.47
CA ALA A 34 23.81 -10.24 -39.49
C ALA A 34 23.26 -10.58 -40.87
N HIS A 35 23.30 -9.62 -41.80
CA HIS A 35 22.83 -9.76 -43.18
C HIS A 35 21.38 -10.29 -43.27
N GLU A 36 21.12 -11.26 -44.14
CA GLU A 36 19.77 -11.78 -44.38
C GLU A 36 19.28 -12.75 -43.30
N ARG A 37 20.17 -13.37 -42.51
CA ARG A 37 19.82 -14.30 -41.41
C ARG A 37 21.02 -14.66 -40.52
N ASP A 38 20.84 -14.56 -39.19
CA ASP A 38 21.75 -15.13 -38.19
C ASP A 38 21.13 -16.36 -37.50
N HIS A 39 21.73 -17.53 -37.68
CA HIS A 39 21.26 -18.76 -37.06
C HIS A 39 21.41 -18.75 -35.53
N ARG A 40 22.42 -18.06 -34.98
CA ARG A 40 22.67 -18.02 -33.53
C ARG A 40 21.56 -17.28 -32.79
N GLN A 41 21.12 -16.15 -33.36
CA GLN A 41 19.96 -15.42 -32.85
C GLN A 41 18.71 -16.31 -32.86
N LEU A 42 18.48 -17.02 -33.98
CA LEU A 42 17.34 -17.93 -34.11
C LEU A 42 17.37 -19.07 -33.08
N GLU A 43 18.55 -19.62 -32.77
CA GLU A 43 18.69 -20.66 -31.74
C GLU A 43 18.39 -20.12 -30.34
N ILE A 44 18.82 -18.88 -30.01
CA ILE A 44 18.48 -18.23 -28.74
C ILE A 44 16.96 -18.02 -28.62
N GLU A 45 16.32 -17.56 -29.68
CA GLU A 45 14.86 -17.37 -29.72
C GLU A 45 14.10 -18.68 -29.55
N ARG A 46 14.53 -19.75 -30.23
CA ARG A 46 13.91 -21.08 -30.17
C ARG A 46 13.94 -21.69 -28.77
N ASP A 47 15.02 -21.49 -28.01
CA ASP A 47 15.09 -21.96 -26.62
C ASP A 47 14.33 -21.03 -25.66
N THR A 48 14.54 -19.73 -25.81
CA THR A 48 14.12 -18.74 -24.81
C THR A 48 12.62 -18.43 -24.90
N LEU A 49 12.06 -18.28 -26.10
CA LEU A 49 10.66 -17.89 -26.28
C LEU A 49 9.67 -18.91 -25.68
N PRO A 50 9.79 -20.23 -25.93
CA PRO A 50 8.88 -21.21 -25.33
C PRO A 50 8.96 -21.18 -23.81
N ARG A 51 10.17 -21.06 -23.25
CA ARG A 51 10.39 -21.00 -21.80
C ARG A 51 9.70 -19.78 -21.19
N VAL A 52 9.83 -18.61 -21.81
CA VAL A 52 9.16 -17.38 -21.38
C VAL A 52 7.64 -17.55 -21.41
N LEU A 53 7.10 -17.99 -22.55
CA LEU A 53 5.65 -18.09 -22.75
C LEU A 53 5.01 -19.12 -21.81
N VAL A 54 5.60 -20.30 -21.66
CA VAL A 54 5.09 -21.34 -20.76
C VAL A 54 5.16 -20.90 -19.30
N THR A 55 6.26 -20.27 -18.89
CA THR A 55 6.43 -19.79 -17.50
C THR A 55 5.43 -18.68 -17.19
N LEU A 56 5.27 -17.71 -18.10
CA LEU A 56 4.34 -16.60 -17.95
C LEU A 56 2.89 -17.10 -17.90
N GLY A 57 2.49 -17.94 -18.85
CA GLY A 57 1.13 -18.52 -18.86
C GLY A 57 0.85 -19.32 -17.58
N GLY A 58 1.85 -20.07 -17.09
CA GLY A 58 1.75 -20.79 -15.83
C GLY A 58 1.65 -19.87 -14.60
N ALA A 59 2.28 -18.70 -14.61
CA ALA A 59 2.16 -17.70 -13.54
C ALA A 59 0.80 -17.00 -13.59
N GLN A 60 0.37 -16.58 -14.79
CA GLN A 60 -0.93 -15.97 -15.03
C GLN A 60 -2.08 -16.87 -14.59
N ALA A 61 -2.07 -18.16 -14.96
CA ALA A 61 -3.11 -19.11 -14.57
C ALA A 61 -3.22 -19.26 -13.03
N LYS A 62 -2.09 -19.22 -12.32
CA LYS A 62 -2.08 -19.26 -10.85
C LYS A 62 -2.63 -17.98 -10.24
N LEU A 63 -2.28 -16.82 -10.81
CA LEU A 63 -2.79 -15.53 -10.36
C LEU A 63 -4.31 -15.43 -10.56
N LEU A 64 -4.82 -15.77 -11.76
CA LEU A 64 -6.25 -15.79 -12.04
C LEU A 64 -7.01 -16.75 -11.10
N GLY A 65 -6.45 -17.94 -10.88
CA GLY A 65 -7.04 -18.90 -9.92
C GLY A 65 -7.02 -18.42 -8.47
N LEU A 66 -6.08 -17.56 -8.09
CA LEU A 66 -6.02 -16.92 -6.77
C LEU A 66 -7.06 -15.81 -6.64
N LEU A 67 -7.19 -14.93 -7.64
CA LEU A 67 -8.09 -13.78 -7.59
C LEU A 67 -9.54 -14.20 -7.32
N GLY A 68 -10.00 -15.28 -7.98
CA GLY A 68 -11.35 -15.83 -7.73
C GLY A 68 -11.55 -16.53 -6.38
N ARG A 69 -10.50 -16.62 -5.54
CA ARG A 69 -10.53 -17.28 -4.23
C ARG A 69 -9.96 -16.39 -3.11
N LEU A 70 -9.67 -15.13 -3.43
CA LEU A 70 -9.12 -14.20 -2.46
C LEU A 70 -10.18 -13.92 -1.40
N HIS A 71 -9.78 -14.06 -0.13
CA HIS A 71 -10.63 -13.73 1.00
C HIS A 71 -10.05 -12.50 1.70
N VAL A 72 -10.82 -11.42 1.69
CA VAL A 72 -10.49 -10.18 2.41
C VAL A 72 -11.11 -10.27 3.79
N ASN A 73 -10.29 -10.12 4.83
CA ASN A 73 -10.77 -10.05 6.20
C ASN A 73 -10.92 -8.59 6.61
N GLU A 74 -12.10 -8.04 6.40
CA GLU A 74 -12.42 -6.63 6.68
C GLU A 74 -12.20 -6.26 8.15
N GLU A 75 -12.51 -7.15 9.09
CA GLU A 75 -12.32 -6.91 10.52
C GLU A 75 -10.83 -6.84 10.88
N ALA A 76 -9.99 -7.67 10.26
CA ALA A 76 -8.55 -7.59 10.44
C ALA A 76 -7.97 -6.31 9.81
N LEU A 77 -8.49 -5.87 8.65
CA LEU A 77 -8.11 -4.59 8.04
C LEU A 77 -8.49 -3.41 8.93
N ARG A 78 -9.72 -3.41 9.47
CA ARG A 78 -10.21 -2.39 10.40
C ARG A 78 -9.32 -2.28 11.64
N LYS A 79 -9.05 -3.42 12.29
CA LYS A 79 -8.13 -3.48 13.44
C LYS A 79 -6.71 -3.01 13.10
N GLY A 80 -6.23 -3.33 11.90
CA GLY A 80 -4.93 -2.86 11.42
C GLY A 80 -4.89 -1.35 11.23
N ALA A 81 -5.96 -0.75 10.67
CA ALA A 81 -6.08 0.69 10.49
C ALA A 81 -6.20 1.44 11.83
N GLU A 82 -6.79 0.80 12.85
CA GLU A 82 -6.94 1.38 14.18
C GLU A 82 -5.72 1.14 15.09
N LEU A 83 -4.72 0.34 14.65
CA LEU A 83 -3.64 -0.15 15.51
C LEU A 83 -2.80 0.97 16.12
N GLU A 84 -2.46 1.98 15.31
CA GLU A 84 -1.70 3.17 15.72
C GLU A 84 -2.61 4.29 16.25
N GLY A 85 -3.93 4.07 16.23
CA GLY A 85 -4.95 5.05 16.56
C GLY A 85 -4.77 6.37 15.80
N PRO A 86 -4.79 7.53 16.50
CA PRO A 86 -4.71 8.85 15.87
C PRO A 86 -3.36 9.14 15.20
N LEU A 87 -2.30 8.36 15.50
CA LEU A 87 -0.98 8.56 14.89
C LEU A 87 -0.99 8.32 13.37
N LEU A 88 -1.82 7.38 12.90
CA LEU A 88 -2.00 7.10 11.48
C LEU A 88 -2.54 8.30 10.70
N LEU A 89 -3.28 9.19 11.38
CA LEU A 89 -4.07 10.26 10.77
C LEU A 89 -3.56 11.66 11.14
N THR A 90 -2.30 11.76 11.56
CA THR A 90 -1.67 13.05 11.93
C THR A 90 -1.78 14.10 10.83
N GLU A 91 -1.61 13.72 9.56
CA GLU A 91 -1.84 14.63 8.43
C GLU A 91 -3.29 15.13 8.38
N HIS A 92 -4.27 14.23 8.53
CA HIS A 92 -5.68 14.62 8.52
C HIS A 92 -6.02 15.55 9.69
N VAL A 93 -5.52 15.24 10.89
CA VAL A 93 -5.67 16.10 12.07
C VAL A 93 -5.06 17.47 11.84
N LEU A 94 -3.85 17.55 11.26
CA LEU A 94 -3.22 18.82 10.91
C LEU A 94 -4.09 19.63 9.94
N MET A 95 -4.66 18.99 8.91
CA MET A 95 -5.53 19.64 7.94
C MET A 95 -6.83 20.17 8.55
N GLN A 96 -7.35 19.52 9.60
CA GLN A 96 -8.52 20.01 10.34
C GLN A 96 -8.18 21.16 11.28
N LEU A 97 -7.01 21.13 11.93
CA LEU A 97 -6.56 22.16 12.87
C LEU A 97 -6.06 23.44 12.17
N ALA A 98 -5.32 23.31 11.06
CA ALA A 98 -4.64 24.43 10.41
C ALA A 98 -5.57 25.60 9.98
N PRO A 99 -6.79 25.37 9.45
CA PRO A 99 -7.71 26.46 9.14
C PRO A 99 -8.13 27.29 10.35
N ALA A 100 -8.06 26.70 11.55
CA ALA A 100 -8.62 27.28 12.76
C ALA A 100 -7.55 27.95 13.65
N ILE A 101 -6.34 27.39 13.72
CA ILE A 101 -5.23 27.93 14.54
C ILE A 101 -3.99 28.36 13.74
N GLY A 102 -4.00 28.22 12.41
CA GLY A 102 -2.85 28.45 11.55
C GLY A 102 -1.94 27.22 11.45
N HIS A 103 -1.25 27.10 10.32
CA HIS A 103 -0.47 25.90 9.98
C HIS A 103 0.68 25.63 10.96
N GLU A 104 1.51 26.63 11.25
CA GLU A 104 2.66 26.48 12.17
C GLU A 104 2.21 26.05 13.57
N LYS A 105 1.20 26.74 14.12
CA LYS A 105 0.66 26.39 15.44
C LYS A 105 0.01 25.01 15.45
N ALA A 106 -0.71 24.63 14.40
CA ALA A 106 -1.29 23.29 14.29
C ALA A 106 -0.21 22.20 14.26
N HIS A 107 0.90 22.45 13.57
CA HIS A 107 2.04 21.55 13.53
C HIS A 107 2.66 21.37 14.93
N ASP A 108 2.91 22.47 15.65
CA ASP A 108 3.50 22.42 16.99
C ASP A 108 2.60 21.69 18.00
N VAL A 109 1.30 22.01 18.00
CA VAL A 109 0.30 21.34 18.85
C VAL A 109 0.25 19.84 18.56
N LEU A 110 0.31 19.45 17.28
CA LEU A 110 0.27 18.06 16.87
C LEU A 110 1.54 17.29 17.28
N GLN A 111 2.71 17.91 17.17
CA GLN A 111 3.98 17.31 17.62
C GLN A 111 3.98 17.05 19.14
N GLU A 112 3.53 18.03 19.91
CA GLU A 112 3.36 17.90 21.36
C GLU A 112 2.32 16.82 21.71
N TYR A 113 1.20 16.78 20.99
CA TYR A 113 0.18 15.75 21.14
C TYR A 113 0.75 14.35 20.91
N VAL A 114 1.44 14.12 19.79
CA VAL A 114 2.03 12.81 19.45
C VAL A 114 2.97 12.34 20.56
N THR A 115 3.82 13.24 21.06
CA THR A 115 4.74 12.95 22.17
C THR A 115 3.98 12.54 23.43
N GLN A 116 2.88 13.22 23.73
CA GLN A 116 2.07 12.91 24.92
C GLN A 116 1.25 11.62 24.73
N TYR A 117 0.64 11.41 23.56
CA TYR A 117 -0.11 10.20 23.22
C TYR A 117 0.75 8.95 23.39
N GLN A 118 1.99 8.96 22.86
CA GLN A 118 2.90 7.83 23.00
C GLN A 118 3.28 7.54 24.46
N ARG A 119 3.27 8.55 25.34
CA ARG A 119 3.62 8.40 26.76
C ARG A 119 2.44 8.00 27.64
N THR A 120 1.24 8.50 27.35
CA THR A 120 0.10 8.40 28.27
C THR A 120 -1.16 7.80 27.65
N GLY A 121 -1.23 7.66 26.33
CA GLY A 121 -2.43 7.25 25.61
C GLY A 121 -3.58 8.27 25.67
N VAL A 122 -3.29 9.55 25.95
CA VAL A 122 -4.33 10.59 26.06
C VAL A 122 -5.05 10.80 24.72
N SER A 123 -6.37 10.85 24.71
CA SER A 123 -7.09 11.09 23.46
C SER A 123 -6.81 12.51 22.90
N LEU A 124 -6.96 12.68 21.59
CA LEU A 124 -6.79 13.99 20.94
C LEU A 124 -7.74 15.03 21.54
N ARG A 125 -8.97 14.63 21.85
CA ARG A 125 -9.98 15.45 22.52
C ARG A 125 -9.50 15.93 23.89
N GLU A 126 -9.13 15.01 24.77
CA GLU A 126 -8.66 15.35 26.12
C GLU A 126 -7.43 16.25 26.06
N TYR A 127 -6.49 15.97 25.14
CA TYR A 127 -5.30 16.78 24.97
C TYR A 127 -5.64 18.22 24.58
N LEU A 128 -6.48 18.42 23.55
CA LEU A 128 -6.83 19.75 23.06
C LEU A 128 -7.76 20.52 24.02
N GLU A 129 -8.62 19.84 24.78
CA GLU A 129 -9.50 20.46 25.78
C GLU A 129 -8.74 20.88 27.05
N SER A 130 -7.62 20.21 27.37
CA SER A 130 -6.75 20.56 28.49
C SER A 130 -5.99 21.88 28.30
N ARG A 131 -6.02 22.41 27.07
CA ARG A 131 -5.23 23.55 26.61
C ARG A 131 -6.10 24.79 26.42
N PRO A 132 -5.88 25.86 27.19
CA PRO A 132 -6.66 27.10 27.06
C PRO A 132 -6.56 27.74 25.67
N ASP A 133 -5.43 27.57 24.99
CA ASP A 133 -5.09 28.17 23.70
C ASP A 133 -5.68 27.44 22.47
N THR A 134 -6.30 26.28 22.68
CA THR A 134 -6.98 25.47 21.64
C THR A 134 -8.44 25.15 21.97
N ARG A 135 -8.88 25.30 23.23
CA ARG A 135 -10.20 24.89 23.72
C ARG A 135 -11.39 25.50 22.98
N GLU A 136 -11.35 26.79 22.66
CA GLU A 136 -12.44 27.43 21.89
C GLU A 136 -12.42 26.98 20.43
N THR A 137 -11.24 26.66 19.90
CA THR A 137 -11.05 26.31 18.50
C THR A 137 -11.49 24.89 18.17
N VAL A 138 -11.37 23.96 19.12
CA VAL A 138 -11.83 22.57 18.92
C VAL A 138 -13.34 22.39 19.00
N ALA A 139 -14.10 23.39 19.48
CA ALA A 139 -15.55 23.27 19.62
C ALA A 139 -16.28 23.05 18.28
N GLY A 140 -15.68 23.49 17.17
CA GLY A 140 -16.24 23.32 15.82
C GLY A 140 -15.62 22.18 15.00
N ILE A 141 -14.62 21.47 15.53
CA ILE A 141 -13.89 20.43 14.79
C ILE A 141 -14.42 19.06 15.22
N ASP A 142 -14.80 18.23 14.25
CA ASP A 142 -15.14 16.84 14.50
C ASP A 142 -13.86 16.02 14.68
N LEU A 143 -13.37 15.96 15.93
CA LEU A 143 -12.17 15.23 16.30
C LEU A 143 -12.31 13.70 16.15
N GLU A 144 -13.54 13.18 16.22
CA GLU A 144 -13.80 11.76 15.98
C GLU A 144 -13.58 11.46 14.50
N ALA A 145 -14.18 12.26 13.61
CA ALA A 145 -13.95 12.12 12.18
C ALA A 145 -12.48 12.35 11.80
N ALA A 146 -11.80 13.30 12.45
CA ALA A 146 -10.38 13.59 12.22
C ALA A 146 -9.44 12.43 12.57
N THR A 147 -9.91 11.49 13.41
CA THR A 147 -9.14 10.31 13.85
C THR A 147 -9.76 8.99 13.38
N ASP A 148 -10.78 9.04 12.52
CA ASP A 148 -11.39 7.88 11.87
C ASP A 148 -10.73 7.61 10.50
N PRO A 149 -10.09 6.44 10.29
CA PRO A 149 -9.46 6.11 9.01
C PRO A 149 -10.42 6.16 7.80
N ARG A 150 -11.72 5.98 8.03
CA ARG A 150 -12.75 6.04 6.98
C ARG A 150 -12.98 7.45 6.45
N SER A 151 -12.63 8.47 7.23
CA SER A 151 -12.77 9.88 6.84
C SER A 151 -11.62 10.37 5.95
N TYR A 152 -10.58 9.55 5.78
CA TYR A 152 -9.35 9.95 5.09
C TYR A 152 -8.94 9.00 3.96
N LEU A 153 -9.90 8.67 3.09
CA LEU A 153 -9.70 7.75 1.96
C LEU A 153 -9.24 8.45 0.67
N GLY A 154 -9.22 9.79 0.64
CA GLY A 154 -8.85 10.57 -0.55
C GLY A 154 -9.61 10.11 -1.79
N LEU A 155 -8.87 9.85 -2.88
CA LEU A 155 -9.42 9.38 -4.15
C LEU A 155 -9.53 7.86 -4.26
N ALA A 156 -9.37 7.10 -3.15
CA ALA A 156 -9.30 5.64 -3.22
C ALA A 156 -10.52 5.00 -3.89
N ARG A 157 -11.72 5.56 -3.65
CA ARG A 157 -12.95 5.09 -4.30
C ARG A 157 -12.95 5.37 -5.80
N GLU A 158 -12.59 6.58 -6.20
CA GLU A 158 -12.56 6.99 -7.61
C GLU A 158 -11.56 6.14 -8.42
N VAL A 159 -10.39 5.88 -7.83
CA VAL A 159 -9.36 5.02 -8.46
C VAL A 159 -9.80 3.56 -8.57
N ALA A 160 -10.61 3.06 -7.63
CA ALA A 160 -11.09 1.68 -7.64
C ALA A 160 -12.26 1.43 -8.60
N GLU A 161 -13.00 2.49 -8.96
CA GLU A 161 -14.13 2.42 -9.91
C GLU A 161 -13.68 2.56 -11.38
N PHE A 162 -12.42 2.94 -11.63
CA PHE A 162 -11.80 3.06 -12.96
C PHE A 162 -11.13 1.75 -13.41
#